data_AF-A0A7T7U0I5-F1
#
_entry.id   AF-A0A7T7U0I5-F1
#
_cell.length_a   1.000
_cell.length_b   1.000
_cell.length_c   1.000
_cell.angle_alpha   90.00
_cell.angle_beta   90.00
_cell.angle_gamma   90.00
#
_symmetry.space_group_name_H-M   'P 1'
#
loop_
_entity.id
_entity.type
_entity.pdbx_description
1 polymer ?
#
loop_
_entity_poly.entity_id
_entity_poly.type
_entity_poly.pdbx_seq_one_letter_code
_entity_poly.pdbx_strand_id
1 'polypeptide(L)'
;MSFLEEVGQFFALTEPQSAQLEAGLIALETYFQQAEADVVNTQEFARTFYQKFQQLMTRFGIDENNVEALLDHLYGTERYRQLVTYIVPSYYNAGGDRAVFEELYQEMLSDEQI
;
A
#
# COMPACT_ATOMS: atom_id res chain seq x y z
N MET A 1 -17.57 -7.41 0.10
CA MET A 1 -17.55 -6.98 -1.31
C MET A 1 -16.33 -7.60 -1.97
N SER A 2 -16.25 -7.62 -3.30
CA SER A 2 -15.04 -8.06 -4.00
C SER A 2 -14.04 -6.91 -4.14
N PHE A 3 -12.74 -7.22 -4.24
CA PHE A 3 -11.71 -6.20 -4.46
C PHE A 3 -11.95 -5.37 -5.74
N LEU A 4 -12.55 -5.98 -6.76
CA LEU A 4 -12.98 -5.26 -7.97
C LEU A 4 -13.97 -4.14 -7.65
N GLU A 5 -14.97 -4.41 -6.79
CA GLU A 5 -16.01 -3.43 -6.44
C GLU A 5 -15.48 -2.34 -5.51
N GLU A 6 -14.57 -2.69 -4.59
CA GLU A 6 -14.04 -1.75 -3.59
C GLU A 6 -12.92 -0.87 -4.15
N VAL A 7 -12.09 -1.42 -5.05
CA VAL A 7 -10.86 -0.77 -5.51
C VAL A 7 -10.74 -0.83 -7.02
N GLY A 8 -10.92 -2.02 -7.63
CA GLY A 8 -10.63 -2.23 -9.05
C GLY A 8 -11.39 -1.32 -10.02
N GLN A 9 -12.66 -1.02 -9.75
CA GLN A 9 -13.48 -0.14 -10.58
C GLN A 9 -12.96 1.30 -10.63
N PHE A 10 -12.39 1.82 -9.54
CA PHE A 10 -11.85 3.19 -9.48
C PHE A 10 -10.64 3.37 -10.39
N PHE A 11 -9.87 2.31 -10.63
CA PHE A 11 -8.69 2.30 -11.48
C PHE A 11 -8.97 1.72 -12.87
N ALA A 12 -10.25 1.58 -13.25
CA ALA A 12 -10.68 0.96 -14.50
C ALA A 12 -10.05 -0.42 -14.76
N LEU A 13 -9.75 -1.17 -13.70
CA LEU A 13 -9.16 -2.49 -13.79
C LEU A 13 -10.24 -3.51 -14.17
N THR A 14 -9.88 -4.41 -15.07
CA THR A 14 -10.72 -5.57 -15.36
C THR A 14 -10.77 -6.51 -14.15
N GLU A 15 -11.77 -7.38 -14.10
CA GLU A 15 -11.91 -8.43 -13.08
C GLU A 15 -10.62 -9.27 -12.89
N PRO A 16 -9.96 -9.78 -13.97
CA PRO A 16 -8.69 -10.49 -13.80
C PRO A 16 -7.52 -9.60 -13.36
N GLN A 17 -7.48 -8.31 -13.75
CA GLN A 17 -6.45 -7.39 -13.27
C GLN A 17 -6.61 -7.10 -11.77
N SER A 18 -7.85 -6.88 -11.34
CA SER A 18 -8.19 -6.65 -9.94
C SER A 18 -7.79 -7.84 -9.07
N ALA A 19 -8.10 -9.07 -9.50
CA ALA A 19 -7.66 -10.28 -8.80
C ALA A 19 -6.13 -10.42 -8.73
N GLN A 20 -5.40 -10.06 -9.80
CA GLN A 20 -3.94 -10.08 -9.80
C GLN A 20 -3.33 -9.00 -8.89
N LEU A 21 -3.93 -7.80 -8.85
CA LEU A 21 -3.51 -6.72 -7.97
C LEU A 21 -3.73 -7.12 -6.50
N GLU A 22 -4.92 -7.64 -6.18
CA GLU A 22 -5.25 -8.16 -4.85
C GLU A 22 -4.23 -9.23 -4.42
N ALA A 23 -3.95 -10.22 -5.28
CA ALA A 23 -2.97 -11.26 -4.99
C ALA A 23 -1.56 -10.68 -4.74
N GLY A 24 -1.17 -9.64 -5.48
CA GLY A 24 0.08 -8.92 -5.27
C GLY A 24 0.15 -8.18 -3.94
N LEU A 25 -0.95 -7.53 -3.54
CA LEU A 25 -1.07 -6.84 -2.25
C LEU A 25 -0.97 -7.83 -1.08
N ILE A 26 -1.67 -8.97 -1.17
CA ILE A 26 -1.59 -10.04 -0.17
C ILE A 26 -0.16 -10.61 -0.07
N ALA A 27 0.51 -10.79 -1.21
CA ALA A 27 1.89 -11.25 -1.23
C ALA A 27 2.87 -10.23 -0.59
N LEU A 28 2.62 -8.93 -0.78
CA LEU A 28 3.37 -7.86 -0.11
C LEU A 28 3.16 -7.89 1.40
N GLU A 29 1.91 -7.94 1.85
CA GLU A 29 1.59 -8.05 3.28
C GLU A 29 2.29 -9.25 3.92
N THR A 30 2.19 -10.41 3.27
CA THR A 30 2.84 -11.64 3.72
C THR A 30 4.36 -11.48 3.78
N TYR A 31 4.98 -10.81 2.79
CA TYR A 31 6.41 -10.54 2.79
C TYR A 31 6.84 -9.66 3.97
N PHE A 32 6.04 -8.65 4.33
CA PHE A 32 6.29 -7.82 5.51
C PHE A 32 6.14 -8.61 6.81
N GLN A 33 5.08 -9.41 6.93
CA GLN A 33 4.82 -10.22 8.13
C GLN A 33 5.83 -11.35 8.34
N GLN A 34 6.43 -11.88 7.27
CA GLN A 34 7.49 -12.89 7.36
C GLN A 34 8.87 -12.31 7.69
N ALA A 35 9.05 -11.01 7.51
CA ALA A 35 10.31 -10.36 7.86
C ALA A 35 10.45 -10.25 9.38
N GLU A 36 11.68 -10.39 9.87
CA GLU A 36 11.96 -10.27 11.30
C GLU A 36 11.71 -8.83 11.78
N ALA A 37 11.20 -8.69 13.01
CA ALA A 37 10.86 -7.38 13.59
C ALA A 37 12.06 -6.41 13.66
N ASP A 38 13.28 -6.92 13.73
CA ASP A 38 14.51 -6.12 13.70
C ASP A 38 14.84 -5.63 12.28
N VAL A 39 14.47 -6.41 11.27
CA VAL A 39 14.73 -6.13 9.85
C VAL A 39 13.70 -5.17 9.26
N VAL A 40 12.42 -5.28 9.64
CA VAL A 40 11.34 -4.43 9.09
C VAL A 40 11.54 -2.93 9.35
N ASN A 41 12.28 -2.59 10.39
CA ASN A 41 12.62 -1.21 10.76
C ASN A 41 13.87 -0.68 10.04
N THR A 42 14.55 -1.51 9.24
CA THR A 42 15.73 -1.07 8.50
C THR A 42 15.35 -0.32 7.23
N GLN A 43 16.13 0.71 6.90
CA GLN A 43 15.95 1.48 5.67
C GLN A 43 16.05 0.60 4.42
N GLU A 44 16.94 -0.39 4.42
CA GLU A 44 17.13 -1.31 3.29
C GLU A 44 15.88 -2.17 3.03
N PHE A 45 15.27 -2.70 4.10
CA PHE A 45 14.04 -3.46 4.01
C PHE A 45 12.89 -2.56 3.53
N ALA A 46 12.70 -1.41 4.17
CA ALA A 46 11.67 -0.43 3.80
C ALA A 46 11.75 -0.05 2.32
N ARG A 47 12.97 0.21 1.82
CA ARG A 47 13.22 0.49 0.40
C ARG A 47 12.87 -0.69 -0.49
N THR A 48 13.28 -1.89 -0.14
CA THR A 48 13.00 -3.11 -0.92
C THR A 48 11.50 -3.41 -0.97
N PHE A 49 10.82 -3.29 0.17
CA PHE A 49 9.39 -3.49 0.30
C PHE A 49 8.61 -2.48 -0.54
N TYR A 50 8.92 -1.19 -0.39
CA TYR A 50 8.27 -0.14 -1.17
C TYR A 50 8.55 -0.27 -2.67
N GLN A 51 9.76 -0.66 -3.08
CA GLN A 51 10.06 -0.92 -4.48
C GLN A 51 9.20 -2.05 -5.07
N LYS A 52 8.96 -3.13 -4.32
CA LYS A 52 8.06 -4.21 -4.77
C LYS A 52 6.62 -3.70 -4.93
N PHE A 53 6.15 -2.88 -3.99
CA PHE A 53 4.85 -2.22 -4.10
C PHE A 53 4.77 -1.32 -5.34
N GLN A 54 5.74 -0.44 -5.55
CA GLN A 54 5.77 0.45 -6.70
C GLN A 54 5.81 -0.30 -8.03
N GLN A 55 6.57 -1.40 -8.12
CA GLN A 55 6.58 -2.28 -9.30
C GLN A 55 5.21 -2.93 -9.54
N LEU A 56 4.52 -3.34 -8.47
CA LEU A 56 3.16 -3.85 -8.58
C LEU A 56 2.22 -2.78 -9.14
N MET A 57 2.24 -1.57 -8.59
CA MET A 57 1.39 -0.45 -9.04
C MET A 57 1.64 -0.10 -10.51
N THR A 58 2.90 0.04 -10.89
CA THR A 58 3.30 0.39 -12.27
C THR A 58 2.82 -0.65 -13.28
N ARG A 59 2.79 -1.95 -12.90
CA ARG A 59 2.30 -3.03 -13.76
C ARG A 59 0.83 -2.89 -14.12
N PHE A 60 0.04 -2.25 -13.26
CA PHE A 60 -1.39 -1.98 -13.49
C PHE A 60 -1.66 -0.57 -14.01
N GLY A 61 -0.62 0.22 -14.32
CA GLY A 61 -0.78 1.60 -14.77
C GLY A 61 -1.18 2.56 -13.65
N ILE A 62 -0.89 2.21 -12.40
CA ILE A 62 -1.10 3.09 -11.24
C ILE A 62 0.19 3.85 -11.01
N ASP A 63 0.19 5.12 -11.42
CA ASP A 63 1.29 6.06 -11.22
C ASP A 63 1.24 6.74 -9.84
N GLU A 64 2.30 7.48 -9.53
CA GLU A 64 2.47 8.29 -8.31
C GLU A 64 1.34 9.31 -8.03
N ASN A 65 0.56 9.71 -9.04
CA ASN A 65 -0.62 10.57 -8.84
C ASN A 65 -1.87 9.80 -8.40
N ASN A 66 -1.92 8.49 -8.66
CA ASN A 66 -3.07 7.63 -8.39
C ASN A 66 -2.81 6.68 -7.20
N VAL A 67 -1.55 6.51 -6.82
CA VAL A 67 -1.15 5.61 -5.73
C VAL A 67 -1.66 6.08 -4.37
N GLU A 68 -1.74 7.39 -4.13
CA GLU A 68 -2.31 7.94 -2.90
C GLU A 68 -3.80 7.59 -2.79
N ALA A 69 -4.58 7.86 -3.84
CA ALA A 69 -5.99 7.49 -3.89
C ALA A 69 -6.19 5.97 -3.73
N LEU A 70 -5.30 5.15 -4.28
CA LEU A 70 -5.35 3.71 -4.09
C LEU A 70 -5.16 3.34 -2.61
N LEU A 71 -4.15 3.90 -1.97
CA LEU A 71 -3.85 3.62 -0.57
C LEU A 71 -4.97 4.12 0.36
N ASP A 72 -5.60 5.25 0.04
CA ASP A 72 -6.80 5.76 0.72
C ASP A 72 -7.96 4.75 0.63
N HIS A 73 -8.30 4.30 -0.58
CA HIS A 73 -9.32 3.27 -0.79
C HIS A 73 -8.99 1.96 -0.06
N LEU A 74 -7.72 1.54 -0.07
CA LEU A 74 -7.26 0.36 0.66
C LEU A 74 -7.35 0.55 2.19
N TYR A 75 -7.09 1.75 2.69
CA TYR A 75 -7.16 2.07 4.11
C TYR A 75 -8.60 2.06 4.64
N GLY A 76 -9.53 2.53 3.80
CA GLY A 76 -10.97 2.43 4.03
C GLY A 76 -11.48 0.99 4.15
N THR A 77 -10.77 0.01 3.58
CA THR A 77 -11.13 -1.40 3.66
C THR A 77 -10.39 -2.09 4.81
N GLU A 78 -11.11 -2.59 5.82
CA GLU A 78 -10.52 -3.24 7.02
C GLU A 78 -9.46 -4.29 6.69
N ARG A 79 -9.66 -5.08 5.63
CA ARG A 79 -8.73 -6.13 5.21
C ARG A 79 -7.37 -5.60 4.77
N TYR A 80 -7.30 -4.43 4.13
CA TYR A 80 -6.06 -3.87 3.59
C TYR A 80 -5.53 -2.69 4.41
N ARG A 81 -6.31 -2.22 5.40
CA ARG A 81 -5.90 -1.18 6.34
C ARG A 81 -4.52 -1.47 6.93
N GLN A 82 -4.30 -2.70 7.40
CA GLN A 82 -3.03 -3.11 7.98
C GLN A 82 -1.88 -3.01 6.97
N LEU A 83 -2.07 -3.44 5.72
CA LEU A 83 -1.08 -3.30 4.66
C LEU A 83 -0.71 -1.82 4.40
N VAL A 84 -1.68 -0.90 4.38
CA VAL A 84 -1.41 0.54 4.21
C VAL A 84 -0.55 1.07 5.35
N THR A 85 -0.82 0.65 6.60
CA THR A 85 0.02 1.00 7.75
C THR A 85 1.46 0.49 7.65
N TYR A 86 1.75 -0.46 6.77
CA TYR A 86 3.13 -0.89 6.47
C TYR A 86 3.73 -0.12 5.29
N ILE A 87 2.95 0.15 4.25
CA ILE A 87 3.41 0.83 3.04
C ILE A 87 3.84 2.27 3.32
N VAL A 88 2.98 3.06 3.99
CA VAL A 88 3.22 4.49 4.20
C VAL A 88 4.50 4.74 5.04
N PRO A 89 4.71 4.09 6.20
CA PRO A 89 5.95 4.24 6.95
C PRO A 89 7.16 3.70 6.21
N SER A 90 7.02 2.60 5.45
CA SER A 90 8.12 2.06 4.65
C SER A 90 8.56 3.03 3.55
N TYR A 91 7.64 3.76 2.94
CA TYR A 91 7.97 4.81 1.98
C TYR A 91 8.81 5.91 2.63
N TYR A 92 8.39 6.42 3.79
CA TYR A 92 9.14 7.46 4.49
C TYR A 92 10.51 6.96 4.98
N ASN A 93 10.58 5.74 5.51
CA ASN A 93 11.84 5.13 5.93
C ASN A 93 12.78 4.88 4.74
N ALA A 94 12.25 4.60 3.55
CA ALA A 94 13.03 4.47 2.33
C ALA A 94 13.62 5.80 1.83
N GLY A 95 13.25 6.94 2.42
CA GLY A 95 13.64 8.28 1.97
C GLY A 95 12.66 8.88 0.96
N GLY A 96 11.42 8.40 0.93
CA GLY A 96 10.33 8.98 0.15
C GLY A 96 9.96 10.39 0.61
N ASP A 97 9.32 11.14 -0.27
CA ASP A 97 8.93 12.52 -0.01
C ASP A 97 7.74 12.57 0.95
N ARG A 98 7.90 13.24 2.09
CA ARG A 98 6.86 13.27 3.13
C ARG A 98 5.55 13.91 2.67
N ALA A 99 5.59 14.73 1.62
CA ALA A 99 4.39 15.38 1.09
C ALA A 99 3.47 14.42 0.31
N VAL A 100 3.97 13.28 -0.18
CA VAL A 100 3.23 12.40 -1.10
C VAL A 100 2.12 11.60 -0.42
N PHE A 101 2.28 11.25 0.86
CA PHE A 101 1.23 10.56 1.63
C PHE A 101 0.91 11.33 2.91
N GLU A 102 1.13 12.65 2.93
CA GLU A 102 0.99 13.45 4.15
C GLU A 102 -0.44 13.37 4.68
N GLU A 103 -1.44 13.56 3.81
CA GLU A 103 -2.86 13.54 4.16
C GLU A 103 -3.27 12.18 4.72
N LEU A 104 -2.98 11.10 3.98
CA LEU A 104 -3.26 9.74 4.41
C LEU A 104 -2.56 9.37 5.73
N TYR A 105 -1.31 9.80 5.91
CA TYR A 105 -0.55 9.54 7.14
C TYR A 105 -1.12 10.30 8.33
N GLN A 106 -1.58 11.54 8.14
CA GLN A 106 -2.26 12.31 9.19
C GLN A 106 -3.61 11.66 9.55
N GLU A 107 -4.35 11.15 8.57
CA GLU A 107 -5.59 10.41 8.81
C GLU A 107 -5.32 9.16 9.66
N MET A 108 -4.31 8.36 9.27
CA MET A 108 -3.89 7.18 10.04
C MET A 108 -3.55 7.50 11.50
N LEU A 109 -2.76 8.56 11.72
CA LEU A 109 -2.39 9.01 13.06
C LEU A 109 -3.61 9.48 13.87
N SER A 110 -4.60 10.07 13.20
CA SER A 110 -5.83 10.54 13.84
C SER A 110 -6.75 9.37 14.21
N ASP A 111 -6.84 8.33 13.38
CA ASP A 111 -7.63 7.11 13.63
C ASP A 111 -7.03 6.29 14.80
N GLU A 112 -5.69 6.25 14.95
CA GLU A 112 -5.01 5.59 16.07
C GLU A 112 -5.18 6.28 17.44
N GLN A 113 -5.67 7.52 17.48
CA GLN A 113 -5.78 8.33 18.72
C GLN A 113 -7.19 8.33 19.36
N ILE A 114 -8.12 7.50 18.90
CA ILE A 114 -9.52 7.45 19.38
C ILE A 114 -9.81 6.20 20.20
#